data_AF-A0A955EFB6-F1
#
_entry.id   AF-A0A955EFB6-F1
#
_cell.length_a   1.000
_cell.length_b   1.000
_cell.length_c   1.000
_cell.angle_alpha   90.00
_cell.angle_beta   90.00
_cell.angle_gamma   90.00
#
_symmetry.space_group_name_H-M   'P 1'
#
loop_
_entity.id
_entity.type
_entity.pdbx_description
1 polymer ?
#
loop_
_entity_poly.entity_id
_entity_poly.type
_entity_poly.pdbx_seq_one_letter_code
_entity_poly.pdbx_strand_id
1 'polypeptide(L)'
;ADDNASGVSGVLLLAEELQQALEGRTQPRRTILFLTFSGEESGRFGSLHYLEHPLFPMAQHRLMINLDMIGRLKSGKVSVYGAREHAWLMEMMTRHAEASPLDVRLVRTPIAGSDHVGFENAGVPVLFAIIAALHDDYHTVKDQSWKICHVNAAALIDMFRAVVLEAATASRLTDP
;
A
#
# COMPACT_ATOMS: atom_id res chain seq x y z
N ALA A 1 -6.42 6.21 14.61
CA ALA A 1 -7.47 5.32 14.04
C ALA A 1 -7.34 5.25 12.53
N ASP A 2 -7.49 6.36 11.81
CA ASP A 2 -7.06 6.43 10.42
C ASP A 2 -5.54 6.27 10.35
N ASP A 3 -4.84 7.01 11.20
CA ASP A 3 -3.40 7.01 11.34
C ASP A 3 -2.94 6.13 12.54
N ASN A 4 -2.22 5.02 12.33
CA ASN A 4 -2.28 4.20 11.13
C ASN A 4 -2.91 2.82 11.39
N ALA A 5 -3.86 2.75 12.33
CA ALA A 5 -4.61 1.52 12.58
C ALA A 5 -5.37 1.06 11.33
N SER A 6 -5.82 1.98 10.47
CA SER A 6 -6.47 1.64 9.21
C SER A 6 -5.54 0.90 8.24
N GLY A 7 -4.29 1.35 8.09
CA GLY A 7 -3.28 0.68 7.27
C GLY A 7 -2.93 -0.70 7.81
N VAL A 8 -2.74 -0.83 9.13
CA VAL A 8 -2.49 -2.13 9.79
C VAL A 8 -3.66 -3.09 9.59
N SER A 9 -4.91 -2.64 9.77
CA SER A 9 -6.09 -3.46 9.47
C SER A 9 -6.14 -3.86 8.00
N GLY A 10 -5.74 -2.96 7.09
CA GLY A 10 -5.62 -3.25 5.67
C GLY A 10 -4.61 -4.36 5.35
N VAL A 11 -3.43 -4.34 5.98
CA VAL A 11 -2.41 -5.39 5.84
C VAL A 11 -2.93 -6.75 6.30
N LEU A 12 -3.63 -6.80 7.44
CA LEU A 12 -4.20 -8.05 7.97
C LEU A 12 -5.31 -8.59 7.06
N LEU A 13 -6.22 -7.72 6.60
CA LEU A 13 -7.28 -8.11 5.68
C LEU A 13 -6.72 -8.60 4.34
N LEU A 14 -5.72 -7.89 3.80
CA LEU A 14 -5.04 -8.28 2.56
C LEU A 14 -4.38 -9.67 2.70
N ALA A 15 -3.77 -9.97 3.85
CA ALA A 15 -3.19 -11.29 4.11
C ALA A 15 -4.23 -12.40 4.11
N GLU A 16 -5.38 -12.19 4.77
CA GLU A 16 -6.49 -13.13 4.80
C GLU A 16 -7.07 -13.37 3.38
N GLU A 17 -7.35 -12.30 2.64
CA GLU A 17 -7.92 -12.43 1.30
C GLU A 17 -6.95 -13.05 0.29
N LEU A 18 -5.65 -12.77 0.40
CA LEU A 18 -4.63 -13.40 -0.45
C LEU A 18 -4.48 -14.89 -0.13
N GLN A 19 -4.56 -15.28 1.14
CA GLN A 19 -4.57 -16.69 1.53
C GLN A 19 -5.72 -17.42 0.85
N GLN A 20 -6.94 -16.89 0.95
CA GLN A 20 -8.13 -17.46 0.32
C GLN A 20 -8.02 -17.49 -1.20
N ALA A 21 -7.52 -16.41 -1.82
CA ALA A 21 -7.38 -16.33 -3.27
C ALA A 21 -6.34 -17.31 -3.84
N LEU A 22 -5.32 -17.69 -3.06
CA LEU A 22 -4.26 -18.60 -3.46
C LEU A 22 -4.51 -20.06 -3.05
N GLU A 23 -5.55 -20.33 -2.26
CA GLU A 23 -5.88 -21.68 -1.81
C GLU A 23 -6.14 -22.63 -2.99
N GLY A 24 -5.45 -23.76 -3.01
CA GLY A 24 -5.54 -24.76 -4.09
C GLY A 24 -4.95 -24.33 -5.44
N ARG A 25 -4.26 -23.18 -5.51
CA ARG A 25 -3.64 -22.67 -6.74
C ARG A 25 -2.14 -22.94 -6.79
N THR A 26 -1.56 -22.76 -7.98
CA THR A 26 -0.09 -22.76 -8.13
C THR A 26 0.51 -21.61 -7.33
N GLN A 27 1.59 -21.90 -6.61
CA GLN A 27 2.28 -20.91 -5.78
C GLN A 27 2.73 -19.71 -6.63
N PRO A 28 2.59 -18.47 -6.13
CA PRO A 28 3.06 -17.29 -6.83
C PRO A 28 4.57 -17.35 -7.11
N ARG A 29 5.01 -16.64 -8.15
CA ARG A 29 6.42 -16.59 -8.58
C ARG A 29 7.28 -15.73 -7.67
N ARG A 30 6.68 -15.01 -6.73
CA ARG A 30 7.32 -14.11 -5.78
C ARG A 30 6.73 -14.32 -4.39
N THR A 31 7.58 -14.21 -3.38
CA THR A 31 7.16 -14.17 -1.99
C THR A 31 6.42 -12.86 -1.71
N ILE A 32 5.31 -12.96 -0.99
CA ILE A 32 4.57 -11.80 -0.48
C ILE A 32 4.92 -11.67 1.00
N LEU A 33 5.40 -10.49 1.40
CA LEU A 33 5.79 -10.20 2.78
C LEU A 33 4.84 -9.14 3.35
N PHE A 34 4.25 -9.44 4.49
CA PHE A 34 3.40 -8.51 5.24
C PHE A 34 4.21 -7.94 6.41
N LEU A 35 4.32 -6.61 6.48
CA LEU A 35 5.10 -5.90 7.49
C LEU A 35 4.22 -4.84 8.17
N THR A 36 4.39 -4.70 9.48
CA THR A 36 3.81 -3.61 10.27
C THR A 36 4.93 -2.95 11.06
N PHE A 37 5.29 -1.73 10.69
CA PHE A 37 6.44 -1.04 11.26
C PHE A 37 6.10 -0.36 12.59
N SER A 38 7.13 -0.17 13.41
CA SER A 38 7.05 0.60 14.64
C SER A 38 7.80 1.93 14.48
N GLY A 39 7.39 2.96 15.22
CA GLY A 39 8.14 4.22 15.28
C GLY A 39 8.17 5.03 13.99
N GLU A 40 7.16 4.89 13.11
CA GLU A 40 6.95 5.75 11.93
C GLU A 40 6.96 7.23 12.35
N GLU A 41 6.05 7.60 13.25
CA GLU A 41 5.84 8.97 13.73
C GLU A 41 7.01 9.57 14.53
N SER A 42 7.97 8.75 14.93
CA SER A 42 9.19 9.18 15.63
C SER A 42 10.40 9.26 14.72
N GLY A 43 10.23 9.09 13.40
CA GLY A 43 11.30 9.15 12.41
C GLY A 43 11.50 7.88 11.61
N ARG A 44 10.48 7.00 11.48
CA ARG A 44 10.50 5.76 10.67
C ARG A 44 11.51 4.74 11.16
N PHE A 45 11.70 4.64 12.48
CA PHE A 45 12.73 3.77 13.05
C PHE A 45 12.56 2.29 12.67
N GLY A 46 11.33 1.77 12.66
CA GLY A 46 11.08 0.37 12.33
C GLY A 46 11.38 0.02 10.86
N SER A 47 10.94 0.86 9.92
CA SER A 47 11.21 0.64 8.50
C SER A 47 12.68 0.88 8.15
N LEU A 48 13.32 1.88 8.76
CA LEU A 48 14.76 2.10 8.63
C LEU A 48 15.56 0.91 9.18
N HIS A 49 15.18 0.38 10.34
CA HIS A 49 15.82 -0.82 10.89
C HIS A 49 15.66 -2.03 9.96
N TYR A 50 14.49 -2.22 9.36
CA TYR A 50 14.27 -3.29 8.37
C TYR A 50 15.16 -3.12 7.13
N LEU A 51 15.34 -1.89 6.63
CA LEU A 51 16.21 -1.63 5.47
C LEU A 51 17.69 -1.98 5.75
N GLU A 52 18.14 -1.80 7.00
CA GLU A 52 19.47 -2.17 7.45
C GLU A 52 19.60 -3.69 7.74
N HIS A 53 18.52 -4.34 8.17
CA HIS A 53 18.50 -5.75 8.57
C HIS A 53 17.35 -6.52 7.89
N PRO A 54 17.30 -6.58 6.55
CA PRO A 54 16.13 -7.09 5.87
C PRO A 54 16.12 -8.63 5.91
N LEU A 55 14.92 -9.21 6.02
CA LEU A 55 14.74 -10.68 5.98
C LEU A 55 15.22 -11.30 4.66
N PHE A 56 15.14 -10.52 3.58
CA PHE A 56 15.66 -10.86 2.26
C PHE A 56 16.55 -9.71 1.76
N PRO A 57 17.60 -9.96 0.96
CA PRO A 57 18.41 -8.87 0.40
C PRO A 57 17.56 -7.79 -0.28
N MET A 58 17.88 -6.50 -0.10
CA MET A 58 17.09 -5.40 -0.69
C MET A 58 16.91 -5.53 -2.21
N ALA A 59 17.93 -6.01 -2.92
CA ALA A 59 17.87 -6.28 -4.37
C ALA A 59 16.82 -7.32 -4.79
N GLN A 60 16.26 -8.10 -3.85
CA GLN A 60 15.17 -9.05 -4.13
C GLN A 60 13.78 -8.43 -3.97
N HIS A 61 13.65 -7.26 -3.36
CA HIS A 61 12.37 -6.56 -3.22
C HIS A 61 11.99 -5.95 -4.56
N ARG A 62 10.83 -6.34 -5.11
CA ARG A 62 10.39 -5.94 -6.47
C ARG A 62 9.30 -4.88 -6.48
N LEU A 63 8.55 -4.78 -5.40
CA LEU A 63 7.48 -3.82 -5.21
C LEU A 63 7.24 -3.72 -3.70
N MET A 64 7.11 -2.50 -3.21
CA MET A 64 6.67 -2.20 -1.85
C MET A 64 5.35 -1.46 -1.93
N ILE A 65 4.32 -1.95 -1.23
CA ILE A 65 3.02 -1.28 -1.13
C ILE A 65 2.89 -0.77 0.30
N ASN A 66 2.73 0.53 0.45
CA ASN A 66 2.55 1.21 1.73
C ASN A 66 1.11 1.67 1.87
N LEU A 67 0.47 1.29 2.96
CA LEU A 67 -0.90 1.68 3.30
C LEU A 67 -0.84 2.60 4.53
N ASP A 68 -1.16 3.87 4.36
CA ASP A 68 -1.15 4.85 5.45
C ASP A 68 -2.38 5.75 5.38
N MET A 69 -3.14 5.83 6.46
CA MET A 69 -4.40 6.58 6.50
C MET A 69 -5.34 6.23 5.33
N ILE A 70 -5.81 4.98 5.31
CA ILE A 70 -6.69 4.44 4.25
C ILE A 70 -8.16 4.31 4.68
N GLY A 71 -8.51 4.80 5.86
CA GLY A 71 -9.82 4.68 6.46
C GLY A 71 -10.75 5.86 6.23
N ARG A 72 -10.25 7.08 5.95
CA ARG A 72 -11.09 8.29 5.80
C ARG A 72 -11.57 8.55 4.38
N LEU A 73 -11.93 7.49 3.66
CA LEU A 73 -12.31 7.52 2.25
C LEU A 73 -13.80 7.81 2.02
N LYS A 74 -14.44 8.70 2.80
CA LYS A 74 -15.91 8.94 2.70
C LYS A 74 -16.37 9.40 1.32
N SER A 75 -15.55 10.16 0.60
CA SER A 75 -15.84 10.61 -0.77
C SER A 75 -15.44 9.60 -1.85
N GLY A 76 -14.94 8.42 -1.47
CA GLY A 76 -14.40 7.40 -2.37
C GLY A 76 -13.07 7.78 -3.03
N LYS A 77 -12.42 8.87 -2.60
CA LYS A 77 -11.19 9.40 -3.22
C LYS A 77 -9.96 8.90 -2.49
N VAL A 78 -9.04 8.28 -3.21
CA VAL A 78 -7.74 7.83 -2.68
C VAL A 78 -6.62 8.33 -3.59
N SER A 79 -5.49 8.66 -3.02
CA SER A 79 -4.27 8.98 -3.77
C SER A 79 -3.31 7.79 -3.72
N VAL A 80 -2.76 7.42 -4.86
CA VAL A 80 -1.71 6.41 -4.98
C VAL A 80 -0.49 7.03 -5.66
N TYR A 81 0.63 7.03 -4.95
CA TYR A 81 1.92 7.56 -5.40
C TYR A 81 2.84 6.45 -5.91
N GLY A 82 3.89 6.83 -6.63
CA GLY A 82 4.94 5.93 -7.15
C GLY A 82 4.57 5.18 -8.44
N ALA A 83 3.28 4.98 -8.73
CA ALA A 83 2.83 4.34 -9.97
C ALA A 83 3.36 5.02 -11.25
N ARG A 84 3.50 6.35 -11.22
CA ARG A 84 3.89 7.17 -12.37
C ARG A 84 5.40 7.17 -12.66
N GLU A 85 6.19 6.52 -11.80
CA GLU A 85 7.65 6.44 -11.94
C GLU A 85 8.10 5.23 -12.75
N HIS A 86 7.17 4.30 -13.03
CA HIS A 86 7.42 3.10 -13.84
C HIS A 86 6.24 2.84 -14.79
N ALA A 87 6.49 2.61 -16.07
CA ALA A 87 5.41 2.42 -17.06
C ALA A 87 4.58 1.15 -16.77
N TRP A 88 5.21 0.07 -16.33
CA TRP A 88 4.55 -1.19 -15.95
C TRP A 88 3.65 -1.01 -14.72
N LEU A 89 4.05 -0.20 -13.74
CA LEU A 89 3.21 0.13 -12.59
C LEU A 89 2.08 1.06 -12.99
N MET A 90 2.34 2.05 -13.83
CA MET A 90 1.31 2.95 -14.34
C MET A 90 0.23 2.16 -15.07
N GLU A 91 0.61 1.27 -15.99
CA GLU A 91 -0.32 0.44 -16.76
C GLU A 91 -1.12 -0.51 -15.86
N MET A 92 -0.45 -1.19 -14.93
CA MET A 92 -1.09 -2.06 -13.95
C MET A 92 -2.09 -1.29 -13.07
N MET A 93 -1.66 -0.17 -12.50
CA MET A 93 -2.50 0.63 -11.61
C MET A 93 -3.65 1.29 -12.36
N THR A 94 -3.50 1.70 -13.62
CA THR A 94 -4.60 2.22 -14.42
C THR A 94 -5.71 1.18 -14.58
N ARG A 95 -5.38 -0.07 -14.93
CA ARG A 95 -6.38 -1.15 -15.05
C ARG A 95 -7.12 -1.40 -13.74
N HIS A 96 -6.39 -1.52 -12.63
CA HIS A 96 -7.00 -1.79 -11.33
C HIS A 96 -7.78 -0.61 -10.78
N ALA A 97 -7.35 0.62 -11.07
CA ALA A 97 -8.08 1.85 -10.75
C ALA A 97 -9.41 1.93 -11.52
N GLU A 98 -9.41 1.64 -12.83
CA GLU A 98 -10.62 1.64 -13.65
C GLU A 98 -11.64 0.57 -13.24
N ALA A 99 -11.16 -0.56 -12.71
CA ALA A 99 -12.01 -1.62 -12.17
C ALA A 99 -12.50 -1.35 -10.73
N SER A 100 -11.89 -0.39 -10.03
CA SER A 100 -12.23 -0.05 -8.65
C SER A 100 -13.48 0.83 -8.59
N PRO A 101 -14.33 0.70 -7.56
CA PRO A 101 -15.42 1.65 -7.32
C PRO A 101 -14.92 3.00 -6.77
N LEU A 102 -13.62 3.17 -6.54
CA LEU A 102 -13.01 4.38 -5.97
C LEU A 102 -12.54 5.37 -7.05
N ASP A 103 -12.53 6.67 -6.73
CA ASP A 103 -11.79 7.70 -7.49
C ASP A 103 -10.31 7.59 -7.08
N VAL A 104 -9.60 6.68 -7.75
CA VAL A 104 -8.17 6.44 -7.55
C VAL A 104 -7.35 7.45 -8.35
N ARG A 105 -6.65 8.32 -7.63
CA ARG A 105 -5.80 9.35 -8.23
C ARG A 105 -4.36 8.88 -8.23
N LEU A 106 -3.82 8.63 -9.43
CA LEU A 106 -2.39 8.34 -9.61
C LEU A 106 -1.61 9.65 -9.67
N VAL A 107 -0.83 9.91 -8.62
CA VAL A 107 -0.21 11.21 -8.34
C VAL A 107 1.31 11.06 -8.22
N ARG A 108 2.06 12.11 -8.58
CA ARG A 108 3.54 12.08 -8.55
C ARG A 108 4.10 12.38 -7.16
N THR A 109 3.63 13.46 -6.55
CA THR A 109 4.24 13.98 -5.32
C THR A 109 3.36 13.71 -4.11
N PRO A 110 3.82 12.91 -3.13
CA PRO A 110 3.05 12.61 -1.93
C PRO A 110 2.65 13.87 -1.17
N ILE A 111 1.43 13.88 -0.63
CA ILE A 111 1.00 14.90 0.33
C ILE A 111 1.76 14.80 1.67
N ALA A 112 2.33 13.63 1.97
CA ALA A 112 3.16 13.35 3.15
C ALA A 112 4.09 12.15 2.88
N GLY A 113 5.30 12.15 3.44
CA GLY A 113 6.16 10.97 3.46
C GLY A 113 5.71 9.95 4.51
N SER A 114 6.08 8.68 4.34
CA SER A 114 5.82 7.58 5.29
C SER A 114 6.95 6.53 5.20
N ASP A 115 6.77 5.32 5.70
CA ASP A 115 7.76 4.23 5.72
C ASP A 115 8.31 3.86 4.33
N HIS A 116 7.52 4.09 3.28
CA HIS A 116 7.92 3.81 1.89
C HIS A 116 9.17 4.57 1.41
N VAL A 117 9.45 5.75 1.97
CA VAL A 117 10.53 6.64 1.48
C VAL A 117 11.89 5.94 1.52
N GLY A 118 12.16 5.14 2.54
CA GLY A 118 13.42 4.40 2.63
C GLY A 118 13.55 3.31 1.56
N PHE A 119 12.44 2.65 1.20
CA PHE A 119 12.40 1.66 0.13
C PHE A 119 12.60 2.31 -1.24
N GLU A 120 11.96 3.45 -1.48
CA GLU A 120 12.14 4.25 -2.69
C GLU A 120 13.60 4.70 -2.86
N ASN A 121 14.22 5.22 -1.80
CA ASN A 121 15.64 5.59 -1.79
C ASN A 121 16.58 4.39 -2.05
N ALA A 122 16.17 3.18 -1.67
CA ALA A 122 16.88 1.94 -1.97
C ALA A 122 16.63 1.41 -3.40
N GLY A 123 15.86 2.13 -4.22
CA GLY A 123 15.55 1.76 -5.61
C GLY A 123 14.45 0.72 -5.74
N VAL A 124 13.68 0.44 -4.69
CA VAL A 124 12.53 -0.45 -4.75
C VAL A 124 11.33 0.32 -5.30
N PRO A 125 10.66 -0.15 -6.37
CA PRO A 125 9.41 0.44 -6.83
C PRO A 125 8.37 0.48 -5.70
N VAL A 126 7.71 1.61 -5.52
CA VAL A 126 6.74 1.84 -4.43
C VAL A 126 5.36 2.15 -4.99
N LEU A 127 4.33 1.64 -4.32
CA LEU A 127 2.98 2.18 -4.37
C LEU A 127 2.61 2.66 -2.97
N PHE A 128 2.38 3.96 -2.80
CA PHE A 128 1.97 4.52 -1.53
C PHE A 128 0.52 4.99 -1.61
N ALA A 129 -0.37 4.35 -0.85
CA ALA A 129 -1.80 4.68 -0.80
C ALA A 129 -2.16 5.43 0.49
N ILE A 130 -2.90 6.51 0.32
CA ILE A 130 -3.31 7.43 1.39
C ILE A 130 -4.56 8.20 0.98
N ILE A 131 -5.32 8.68 1.96
CA ILE A 131 -6.42 9.62 1.74
C ILE A 131 -6.04 10.78 0.82
N ALA A 132 -6.97 11.21 -0.04
CA ALA A 132 -6.71 12.25 -1.04
C ALA A 132 -6.56 13.66 -0.45
N ALA A 133 -6.96 13.87 0.80
CA ALA A 133 -6.79 15.11 1.55
C ALA A 133 -6.71 14.78 3.03
N LEU A 134 -5.77 15.42 3.74
CA LEU A 134 -5.69 15.33 5.20
C LEU A 134 -6.95 15.91 5.85
N HIS A 135 -7.20 15.51 7.08
CA HIS A 135 -8.34 15.95 7.87
C HIS A 135 -7.90 16.56 9.20
N ASP A 136 -8.73 17.43 9.78
CA ASP A 136 -8.42 18.16 11.02
C ASP A 136 -8.21 17.28 12.26
N ASP A 137 -8.61 16.00 12.21
CA ASP A 137 -8.37 15.05 13.29
C ASP A 137 -6.94 14.45 13.28
N TYR A 138 -6.14 14.68 12.22
CA TYR A 138 -4.81 14.08 12.03
C TYR A 138 -3.86 14.50 13.15
N HIS A 139 -3.11 13.55 13.72
CA HIS A 139 -2.27 13.75 14.91
C HIS A 139 -2.99 14.30 16.14
N THR A 140 -4.29 14.03 16.26
CA THR A 140 -5.07 14.42 17.44
C THR A 140 -5.78 13.24 18.09
N VAL A 141 -6.17 13.43 19.35
CA VAL A 141 -7.04 12.49 20.08
C VAL A 141 -8.43 12.29 19.42
N LYS A 142 -8.78 13.09 18.42
CA LYS A 142 -10.06 12.98 17.71
C LYS A 142 -10.02 11.98 16.56
N ASP A 143 -8.86 11.37 16.25
CA ASP A 143 -8.79 10.33 15.24
C ASP A 143 -9.31 8.99 15.78
N GLN A 144 -10.61 8.76 15.56
CA GLN A 144 -11.42 7.75 16.24
C GLN A 144 -12.04 6.74 15.27
N SER A 145 -12.21 5.50 15.72
CA SER A 145 -12.60 4.35 14.88
C SER A 145 -13.95 4.52 14.17
N TRP A 146 -14.96 5.10 14.82
CA TRP A 146 -16.29 5.31 14.22
C TRP A 146 -16.33 6.33 13.09
N LYS A 147 -15.21 7.02 12.81
CA LYS A 147 -15.09 7.98 11.70
C LYS A 147 -14.58 7.33 10.41
N ILE A 148 -14.16 6.07 10.48
CA ILE A 148 -13.63 5.28 9.36
C ILE A 148 -14.76 4.86 8.42
N CYS A 149 -14.50 4.94 7.12
CA CYS A 149 -15.37 4.44 6.07
C CYS A 149 -14.97 3.01 5.69
N HIS A 150 -15.47 2.04 6.45
CA HIS A 150 -15.10 0.63 6.29
C HIS A 150 -15.36 0.08 4.88
N VAL A 151 -16.47 0.47 4.24
CA VAL A 151 -16.85 0.01 2.89
C VAL A 151 -15.80 0.41 1.86
N ASN A 152 -15.39 1.69 1.84
CA ASN A 152 -14.42 2.18 0.86
C ASN A 152 -12.99 1.74 1.20
N ALA A 153 -12.67 1.59 2.49
CA ALA A 153 -11.40 1.01 2.91
C ALA A 153 -11.29 -0.46 2.44
N ALA A 154 -12.34 -1.27 2.60
CA ALA A 154 -12.38 -2.64 2.09
C ALA A 154 -12.26 -2.69 0.56
N ALA A 155 -12.97 -1.82 -0.16
CA ALA A 155 -12.85 -1.73 -1.62
C ALA A 155 -11.43 -1.35 -2.08
N LEU A 156 -10.70 -0.55 -1.29
CA LEU A 156 -9.29 -0.26 -1.56
C LEU A 156 -8.41 -1.52 -1.38
N ILE A 157 -8.66 -2.30 -0.34
CA ILE A 157 -7.93 -3.56 -0.10
C ILE A 157 -8.25 -4.60 -1.19
N ASP A 158 -9.49 -4.72 -1.62
CA ASP A 158 -9.89 -5.56 -2.76
C ASP A 158 -9.10 -5.22 -4.04
N MET A 159 -8.92 -3.92 -4.32
CA MET A 159 -8.11 -3.45 -5.45
C MET A 159 -6.62 -3.84 -5.26
N PHE A 160 -6.06 -3.60 -4.06
CA PHE A 160 -4.67 -3.96 -3.79
C PHE A 160 -4.43 -5.47 -3.75
N ARG A 161 -5.43 -6.30 -3.39
CA ARG A 161 -5.37 -7.75 -3.56
C ARG A 161 -5.15 -8.11 -5.02
N ALA A 162 -5.90 -7.50 -5.94
CA ALA A 162 -5.74 -7.75 -7.37
C ALA A 162 -4.35 -7.31 -7.87
N VAL A 163 -3.87 -6.14 -7.44
CA VAL A 163 -2.51 -5.63 -7.73
C VAL A 163 -1.44 -6.61 -7.23
N VAL A 164 -1.54 -7.06 -5.98
CA VAL A 164 -0.57 -8.00 -5.38
C VAL A 164 -0.59 -9.34 -6.11
N LEU A 165 -1.76 -9.89 -6.44
CA LEU A 165 -1.86 -11.14 -7.19
C LEU A 165 -1.24 -11.04 -8.58
N GLU A 166 -1.51 -9.95 -9.30
CA GLU A 166 -0.89 -9.70 -10.61
C GLU A 166 0.63 -9.59 -10.46
N ALA A 167 1.12 -8.77 -9.53
CA ALA A 167 2.55 -8.59 -9.31
C ALA A 167 3.25 -9.90 -8.88
N ALA A 168 2.61 -10.71 -8.04
CA ALA A 168 3.16 -11.95 -7.52
C ALA A 168 3.20 -13.09 -8.58
N THR A 169 2.29 -13.07 -9.56
CA THR A 169 2.15 -14.14 -10.57
C THR A 169 2.74 -13.78 -11.94
N ALA A 170 2.90 -12.49 -12.25
CA ALA A 170 3.46 -12.04 -13.53
C ALA A 170 4.84 -12.64 -13.79
N SER A 171 5.12 -13.02 -15.04
CA SER A 171 6.42 -13.57 -15.42
C SER A 171 7.57 -12.57 -15.24
N ARG A 172 7.29 -11.26 -15.38
CA ARG A 172 8.22 -10.14 -15.20
C ARG A 172 7.49 -8.94 -14.59
N LEU A 173 8.22 -8.11 -13.84
CA LEU A 173 7.77 -6.82 -13.30
C LEU A 173 8.80 -5.78 -13.73
N THR A 174 8.69 -5.29 -14.95
CA THR A 174 9.75 -4.47 -15.54
C THR A 174 9.16 -3.54 -16.58
N ASP A 175 9.65 -2.31 -16.59
CA ASP A 175 9.72 -1.54 -17.83
C ASP A 175 10.75 -2.21 -18.74
N PRO A 176 10.53 -2.22 -20.07
CA PRO A 176 11.43 -2.86 -21.02
C PRO A 176 12.90 -2.43 -20.89
#